data_AF-A0AAW4KX20-F1
#
_entry.id   AF-A0AAW4KX20-F1
#
_cell.length_a   1.000
_cell.length_b   1.000
_cell.length_c   1.000
_cell.angle_alpha   90.00
_cell.angle_beta   90.00
_cell.angle_gamma   90.00
#
_symmetry.space_group_name_H-M   'P 1'
#
loop_
_entity.id
_entity.type
_entity.pdbx_description
1 polymer ?
#
loop_
_entity_poly.entity_id
_entity_poly.type
_entity_poly.pdbx_seq_one_letter_code
_entity_poly.pdbx_strand_id
1 'polypeptide(L)'
;PFNVNSLALAAACAAVKDTEYLEEGRRLNESGMLQLQEGFRELGLGWIPSKGNFICVDLGQVAAPVFQGLLREGVIVRPVANYGMPNHLR
;
A
#
# COMPACT_ATOMS: atom_id res chain seq x y z
N PRO A 1 -14.98 26.28 15.08
CA PRO A 1 -14.52 25.30 14.06
C PRO A 1 -15.15 23.91 14.29
N PHE A 2 -15.95 23.44 13.33
CA PHE A 2 -16.47 22.06 13.31
C PHE A 2 -15.72 21.30 12.22
N ASN A 3 -14.74 20.48 12.61
CA ASN A 3 -13.80 19.84 11.68
C ASN A 3 -14.32 18.51 11.11
N VAL A 4 -15.50 18.06 11.58
CA VAL A 4 -16.10 16.78 11.19
C VAL A 4 -17.58 17.01 10.90
N ASN A 5 -18.03 16.59 9.71
CA ASN A 5 -19.44 16.68 9.33
C ASN A 5 -20.26 15.53 9.94
N SER A 6 -21.58 15.69 9.98
CA SER A 6 -22.49 14.71 10.61
C SER A 6 -22.43 13.32 9.97
N LEU A 7 -22.21 13.23 8.66
CA LEU A 7 -22.12 11.95 7.95
C LEU A 7 -20.82 11.19 8.31
N ALA A 8 -19.71 11.90 8.45
CA ALA A 8 -18.44 11.33 8.88
C ALA A 8 -18.50 10.79 10.32
N LEU A 9 -19.19 11.49 11.23
CA LEU A 9 -19.43 11.00 12.59
C LEU A 9 -20.30 9.74 12.60
N ALA A 10 -21.38 9.72 11.81
CA ALA A 10 -22.23 8.54 11.69
C ALA A 10 -21.45 7.32 11.15
N ALA A 11 -20.64 7.52 10.10
CA ALA A 11 -19.79 6.48 9.53
C ALA A 11 -18.74 5.97 10.54
N ALA A 12 -18.07 6.86 11.28
CA ALA A 12 -17.09 6.47 12.30
C ALA A 12 -17.73 5.63 13.42
N CYS A 13 -18.92 6.02 13.90
CA CYS A 13 -19.64 5.25 14.91
C CYS A 13 -20.05 3.85 14.44
N ALA A 14 -20.39 3.69 13.16
CA ALA A 14 -20.68 2.39 12.56
C ALA A 14 -19.40 1.57 12.40
N ALA A 15 -18.37 2.13 11.76
CA ALA A 15 -17.12 1.44 11.46
C ALA A 15 -16.38 0.93 12.70
N VAL A 16 -16.37 1.69 13.80
CA VAL A 16 -15.70 1.29 15.05
C VAL A 16 -16.38 0.09 15.73
N LYS A 17 -17.68 -0.13 15.46
CA LYS A 17 -18.45 -1.24 16.03
C LYS A 17 -18.44 -2.49 15.16
N ASP A 18 -17.98 -2.38 13.92
CA ASP A 18 -17.99 -3.46 12.94
C ASP A 18 -16.68 -4.26 13.01
N THR A 19 -16.60 -5.17 13.98
CA THR A 19 -15.42 -6.00 14.19
C THR A 19 -15.21 -7.03 13.07
N GLU A 20 -16.29 -7.52 12.47
CA GLU A 20 -16.23 -8.49 11.37
C GLU A 20 -15.59 -7.86 10.13
N TYR A 21 -15.98 -6.64 9.76
CA TYR A 21 -15.34 -5.89 8.68
C TYR A 21 -13.85 -5.63 8.94
N LEU A 22 -13.48 -5.32 10.20
CA LEU A 22 -12.08 -5.10 10.59
C LEU A 22 -11.23 -6.38 10.43
N GLU A 23 -11.74 -7.52 10.91
CA GLU A 23 -11.07 -8.81 10.80
C GLU A 23 -10.88 -9.23 9.35
N GLU A 24 -11.92 -9.06 8.52
CA GLU A 24 -11.84 -9.36 7.09
C GLU A 24 -10.86 -8.44 6.37
N GLY A 25 -10.86 -7.14 6.68
CA GLY A 25 -9.90 -6.18 6.14
C GLY A 25 -8.44 -6.55 6.47
N ARG A 26 -8.19 -7.00 7.71
CA ARG A 26 -6.86 -7.51 8.12
C ARG A 26 -6.49 -8.76 7.33
N ARG A 27 -7.40 -9.73 7.21
CA ARG A 27 -7.16 -10.98 6.48
C ARG A 27 -6.84 -10.72 5.00
N LEU A 28 -7.59 -9.82 4.36
CA LEU A 28 -7.35 -9.41 2.98
C LEU A 28 -5.99 -8.72 2.83
N ASN A 29 -5.62 -7.84 3.77
CA ASN A 29 -4.31 -7.19 3.77
C ASN A 29 -3.16 -8.20 3.92
N GLU A 30 -3.30 -9.18 4.81
CA GLU A 30 -2.30 -10.25 5.00
C GLU A 30 -2.17 -11.11 3.74
N SER A 31 -3.28 -11.47 3.10
CA SER A 31 -3.27 -12.21 1.83
C SER A 31 -2.63 -11.42 0.69
N GLY A 32 -2.96 -10.13 0.55
CA GLY A 32 -2.36 -9.26 -0.47
C GLY A 32 -0.86 -9.03 -0.24
N MET A 33 -0.44 -8.92 1.02
CA MET A 33 0.98 -8.84 1.38
C MET A 33 1.74 -10.08 0.92
N LEU A 34 1.20 -11.28 1.14
CA LEU A 34 1.79 -12.53 0.66
C LEU A 34 1.88 -12.56 -0.86
N GLN A 35 0.80 -12.18 -1.57
CA GLN A 35 0.79 -12.12 -3.03
C GLN A 35 1.91 -11.23 -3.59
N LEU A 36 2.11 -10.05 -3.01
CA LEU A 36 3.18 -9.13 -3.44
C LEU A 36 4.57 -9.71 -3.16
N GLN A 37 4.78 -10.32 -1.99
CA GLN A 37 6.06 -10.95 -1.62
C GLN A 37 6.42 -12.11 -2.55
N GLU A 38 5.44 -12.95 -2.92
CA GLU A 38 5.66 -14.03 -3.90
C GLU A 38 6.01 -13.47 -5.27
N GLY A 39 5.24 -12.50 -5.77
CA GLY A 39 5.52 -11.86 -7.06
C GLY A 39 6.90 -11.19 -7.11
N PHE A 40 7.31 -10.52 -6.03
CA PHE A 40 8.67 -9.95 -5.95
C PHE A 40 9.76 -11.02 -5.91
N ARG A 41 9.52 -12.16 -5.24
CA ARG A 41 10.46 -13.29 -5.25
C ARG A 41 10.62 -13.86 -6.67
N GLU A 42 9.52 -14.02 -7.41
CA GLU A 42 9.55 -14.47 -8.81
C GLU A 42 10.30 -13.50 -9.72
N LEU A 43 10.18 -12.19 -9.45
CA LEU A 43 10.88 -11.14 -10.18
C LEU A 43 12.33 -10.90 -9.71
N GLY A 44 12.77 -11.56 -8.63
CA GLY A 44 14.10 -11.37 -8.04
C GLY A 44 14.31 -10.00 -7.38
N LEU A 45 13.24 -9.36 -6.91
CA LEU A 45 13.28 -8.04 -6.27
C LEU A 45 13.43 -8.15 -4.75
N GLY A 46 14.17 -7.21 -4.16
CA GLY A 46 14.25 -7.06 -2.71
C GLY A 46 13.17 -6.13 -2.17
N TRP A 47 12.77 -6.30 -0.91
CA TRP A 47 11.82 -5.39 -0.25
C TRP A 47 12.09 -5.26 1.25
N ILE A 48 11.56 -4.20 1.85
CA ILE A 48 11.59 -3.97 3.30
C ILE A 48 10.41 -4.74 3.93
N PRO A 49 10.65 -5.63 4.92
CA PRO A 49 9.58 -6.33 5.61
C PRO A 49 8.53 -5.38 6.18
N SER A 50 7.29 -5.55 5.76
CA SER A 50 6.19 -4.66 6.15
C SER A 50 5.43 -5.16 7.37
N LYS A 51 4.95 -4.21 8.17
CA LYS A 51 3.92 -4.40 9.21
C LYS A 51 2.67 -3.54 8.96
N GLY A 52 2.60 -2.90 7.80
CA GLY A 52 1.49 -2.06 7.37
C GLY A 52 0.65 -2.71 6.27
N ASN A 53 -0.05 -1.88 5.53
CA ASN A 53 -0.90 -2.25 4.38
C ASN A 53 -0.30 -1.90 3.02
N PHE A 54 1.03 -1.80 2.98
CA PHE A 54 1.84 -1.51 1.79
C PHE A 54 3.21 -2.15 1.95
N ILE A 55 3.98 -2.27 0.88
CA ILE A 55 5.32 -2.87 0.91
C ILE A 55 6.27 -1.99 0.10
N CYS A 56 7.46 -1.73 0.63
CA CYS A 56 8.47 -0.93 -0.05
C CYS A 56 9.42 -1.87 -0.80
N VAL A 57 9.39 -1.84 -2.12
CA VAL A 57 10.18 -2.73 -3.00
C VAL A 57 11.32 -1.94 -3.63
N ASP A 58 12.52 -2.54 -3.64
CA ASP A 58 13.68 -2.05 -4.37
C ASP A 58 13.65 -2.64 -5.79
N LEU A 59 13.62 -1.77 -6.79
CA LEU A 59 13.61 -2.17 -8.20
C LEU A 59 15.01 -2.45 -8.77
N GLY A 60 16.06 -2.21 -7.99
CA GLY A 60 17.46 -2.29 -8.44
C GLY A 60 17.84 -1.24 -9.49
N GLN A 61 16.94 -0.30 -9.77
CA GLN A 61 17.07 0.76 -10.77
C GLN A 61 16.24 1.98 -10.37
N VAL A 62 16.47 3.12 -11.01
CA VAL A 62 15.71 4.35 -10.76
C VAL A 62 14.21 4.07 -10.92
N ALA A 63 13.41 4.42 -9.92
CA ALA A 63 12.01 4.02 -9.86
C ALA A 63 11.06 4.87 -10.72
N ALA A 64 11.45 6.10 -11.07
CA ALA A 64 10.57 7.03 -11.78
C ALA A 64 10.09 6.51 -13.15
N PRO A 65 10.92 5.91 -14.02
CA PRO A 65 10.46 5.30 -15.27
C PRO A 65 9.49 4.14 -15.06
N VAL A 66 9.75 3.28 -14.07
CA VAL A 66 8.87 2.13 -13.75
C VAL A 66 7.52 2.62 -13.24
N PHE A 67 7.50 3.61 -12.35
CA PHE A 67 6.27 4.26 -11.91
C PHE A 67 5.46 4.82 -13.08
N GLN A 68 6.10 5.50 -14.02
CA GLN A 68 5.40 6.04 -15.20
C GLN A 68 4.84 4.93 -16.10
N GLY A 69 5.53 3.80 -16.23
CA GLY A 69 5.03 2.63 -16.93
C GLY A 69 3.78 2.06 -16.26
N LEU A 70 3.85 1.80 -14.95
CA LEU A 70 2.73 1.30 -14.16
C LEU A 70 1.52 2.24 -14.21
N LEU A 71 1.76 3.56 -14.12
CA LEU A 71 0.70 4.57 -14.18
C LEU A 71 -0.06 4.52 -15.53
N ARG A 72 0.64 4.29 -16.64
CA ARG A 72 0.01 4.15 -17.97
C ARG A 72 -0.84 2.89 -18.08
N GLU A 73 -0.47 1.83 -17.37
CA GLU A 73 -1.24 0.59 -17.25
C GLU A 73 -2.35 0.68 -16.18
N GLY A 74 -2.56 1.86 -15.56
CA GLY A 74 -3.60 2.07 -14.55
C GLY A 74 -3.22 1.61 -13.14
N VAL A 75 -1.94 1.28 -12.89
CA VAL A 75 -1.43 0.87 -11.59
C VAL A 75 -0.74 2.06 -10.91
N ILE A 76 -1.39 2.63 -9.90
CA ILE A 76 -0.87 3.79 -9.18
C ILE A 76 -0.10 3.33 -7.94
N VAL A 77 1.21 3.57 -7.97
CA VAL A 77 2.14 3.33 -6.85
C VAL A 77 2.82 4.64 -6.45
N ARG A 78 3.51 4.66 -5.32
CA ARG A 78 4.14 5.87 -4.78
C ARG A 78 5.67 5.79 -4.83
N PRO A 79 6.33 6.65 -5.62
CA PRO A 79 7.76 6.88 -5.49
C PRO A 79 8.13 7.43 -4.10
N VAL A 80 9.22 6.91 -3.52
CA VAL A 80 9.72 7.29 -2.18
C VAL A 80 11.12 7.91 -2.23
N ALA A 81 11.51 8.46 -3.37
CA ALA A 81 12.79 9.14 -3.57
C ALA A 81 13.03 10.30 -2.58
N ASN A 82 11.95 10.96 -2.11
CA ASN A 82 12.01 12.01 -1.10
C ASN A 82 12.53 11.55 0.28
N TYR A 83 12.60 10.24 0.51
CA TYR A 83 13.19 9.62 1.70
C TYR A 83 14.61 9.07 1.44
N GLY A 84 15.27 9.47 0.35
CA GLY A 84 16.59 8.96 -0.01
C GLY A 84 16.58 7.56 -0.62
N MET A 85 15.42 7.08 -1.08
CA MET A 85 15.24 5.76 -1.70
C MET A 85 14.83 5.90 -3.18
N PRO A 86 15.73 6.37 -4.07
CA PRO A 86 15.39 6.69 -5.46
C PRO A 86 15.02 5.47 -6.32
N ASN A 87 15.39 4.27 -5.87
CA ASN A 87 15.14 3.01 -6.56
C ASN A 87 13.88 2.29 -6.07
N HIS A 88 13.16 2.86 -5.10
CA HIS A 88 12.06 2.18 -4.43
C HIS A 88 10.69 2.74 -4.81
N LEU A 89 9.70 1.84 -4.82
CA LEU A 89 8.27 2.15 -4.87
C LEU A 89 7.58 1.54 -3.66
N ARG A 90 6.42 2.09 -3.30
CA ARG A 90 5.47 1.43 -2.40
C ARG A 90 4.04 1.53 -2.90
#